data_AF-A0A422QDG3-F1
#
_entry.id   AF-A0A422QDG3-F1
#
_cell.length_a   1.000
_cell.length_b   1.000
_cell.length_c   1.000
_cell.angle_alpha   90.00
_cell.angle_beta   90.00
_cell.angle_gamma   90.00
#
_symmetry.space_group_name_H-M   'P 1'
#
loop_
_entity.id
_entity.type
_entity.pdbx_description
1 polymer ?
#
loop_
_entity_poly.entity_id
_entity_poly.type
_entity_poly.pdbx_seq_one_letter_code
_entity_poly.pdbx_strand_id
1 'polypeptide(L)'
;RVKDDRPERLVGIVEADEMFLLESQKGSRKLDRKPRKRGGRAALRGISHHLDCILVARDRSGQTIDAVTGRSALKVAQLVRHLLPKLDPQA
;
A
#
# COMPACT_ATOMS: atom_id res chain seq x y z
N ARG A 1 17.41 7.74 -11.87
CA ARG A 1 16.50 8.31 -10.85
C ARG A 1 15.12 7.75 -11.16
N VAL A 2 14.48 7.00 -10.28
CA VAL A 2 13.09 6.56 -10.51
C VAL A 2 12.24 7.82 -10.51
N LYS A 3 11.53 8.07 -11.61
CA LYS A 3 10.59 9.18 -11.71
C LYS A 3 9.37 8.78 -10.90
N ASP A 4 9.04 9.59 -9.92
CA ASP A 4 7.89 9.38 -9.07
C ASP A 4 6.70 10.05 -9.75
N ASP A 5 6.19 9.43 -10.82
CA ASP A 5 5.15 9.99 -11.71
C ASP A 5 3.75 9.95 -11.08
N ARG A 6 3.66 9.97 -9.75
CA ARG A 6 2.40 9.97 -9.02
C ARG A 6 1.71 11.32 -9.18
N PRO A 7 0.42 11.36 -9.54
CA PRO A 7 -0.33 12.61 -9.61
C PRO A 7 -0.44 13.25 -8.22
N GLU A 8 -0.64 14.57 -8.18
CA GLU A 8 -0.91 15.26 -6.92
C GLU A 8 -2.26 14.85 -6.34
N ARG A 9 -3.28 14.73 -7.21
CA ARG A 9 -4.66 14.33 -6.88
C ARG A 9 -5.26 13.46 -7.97
N LEU A 10 -6.24 12.67 -7.58
CA LEU A 10 -7.17 11.94 -8.45
C LEU A 10 -8.45 12.76 -8.62
N VAL A 11 -9.09 12.64 -9.79
CA VAL A 11 -10.27 13.45 -10.15
C VAL A 11 -11.48 12.58 -10.51
N GLY A 12 -12.68 13.11 -10.28
CA GLY A 12 -13.93 12.41 -10.59
C GLY A 12 -14.09 11.11 -9.79
N ILE A 13 -14.55 10.05 -10.45
CA ILE A 13 -14.79 8.75 -9.79
C ILE A 13 -13.45 8.05 -9.54
N VAL A 14 -13.18 7.80 -8.26
CA VAL A 14 -12.00 7.11 -7.77
C VAL A 14 -12.38 5.76 -7.18
N GLU A 15 -11.71 4.71 -7.64
CA GLU A 15 -11.77 3.38 -7.05
C GLU A 15 -10.51 3.16 -6.20
N ALA A 16 -10.68 2.61 -5.00
CA ALA A 16 -9.58 2.32 -4.09
C ALA A 16 -9.76 0.92 -3.49
N ASP A 17 -8.65 0.20 -3.34
CA ASP A 17 -8.61 -1.12 -2.73
C ASP A 17 -7.27 -1.32 -2.01
N GLU A 18 -7.24 -2.26 -1.07
CA GLU A 18 -6.02 -2.66 -0.40
C GLU A 18 -5.54 -4.06 -0.79
N MET A 19 -4.23 -4.18 -0.93
CA MET A 19 -3.55 -5.46 -1.13
C MET A 19 -2.58 -5.72 0.02
N PHE A 20 -2.54 -6.96 0.48
CA PHE A 20 -1.61 -7.39 1.52
C PHE A 20 -0.49 -8.24 0.92
N LEU A 21 0.74 -7.76 1.05
CA LEU A 21 1.93 -8.49 0.63
C LEU A 21 2.79 -8.88 1.82
N LEU A 22 3.42 -10.03 1.71
CA LEU A 22 4.36 -10.50 2.71
C LEU A 22 5.58 -9.58 2.82
N GLU A 23 5.81 -9.03 4.01
CA GLU A 23 6.93 -8.14 4.31
C GLU A 23 8.25 -8.86 3.95
N SER A 24 9.04 -8.25 3.07
CA SER A 24 10.10 -8.92 2.31
C SER A 24 11.51 -8.65 2.85
N GLN A 25 11.78 -7.49 3.44
CA GLN A 25 13.12 -6.97 3.78
C GLN A 25 14.12 -7.07 2.64
N LYS A 26 13.63 -7.09 1.40
CA LYS A 26 14.48 -7.19 0.22
C LYS A 26 15.39 -5.96 0.16
N GLY A 27 16.70 -6.19 0.08
CA GLY A 27 17.70 -5.13 0.10
C GLY A 27 18.20 -4.73 1.49
N SER A 28 17.63 -5.28 2.58
CA SER A 28 18.20 -5.06 3.92
C SER A 28 19.51 -5.83 4.09
N ARG A 29 20.52 -5.17 4.69
CA ARG A 29 21.80 -5.78 5.07
C ARG A 29 21.74 -6.56 6.40
N LYS A 30 20.71 -6.29 7.21
CA LYS A 30 20.48 -6.93 8.52
C LYS A 30 19.00 -7.28 8.62
N LEU A 31 18.70 -8.58 8.56
CA LEU A 31 17.32 -9.07 8.73
C LEU A 31 16.99 -9.18 10.21
N ASP A 32 15.78 -8.77 10.60
CA ASP A 32 15.24 -9.00 11.95
C ASP A 32 14.58 -10.38 12.10
N ARG A 33 14.47 -11.12 10.98
CA ARG A 33 13.88 -12.45 10.87
C ARG A 33 14.75 -13.36 10.01
N LYS A 34 14.47 -14.66 10.02
CA LYS A 34 15.15 -15.63 9.16
C LYS A 34 14.88 -15.34 7.66
N PRO A 35 15.85 -15.62 6.76
CA PRO A 35 15.64 -15.56 5.31
C PRO A 35 14.47 -16.44 4.85
N ARG A 36 13.74 -16.00 3.81
CA ARG A 36 12.60 -16.73 3.24
C ARG A 36 12.98 -17.41 1.92
N LYS A 37 12.39 -18.58 1.67
CA LYS A 37 12.45 -19.26 0.37
C LYS A 37 11.37 -18.72 -0.56
N ARG A 38 11.54 -18.91 -1.88
CA ARG A 38 10.54 -18.56 -2.89
C ARG A 38 9.21 -19.26 -2.60
N GLY A 39 8.09 -18.56 -2.77
CA GLY A 39 6.74 -19.09 -2.48
C GLY A 39 6.42 -19.25 -1.00
N GLY A 40 7.23 -18.68 -0.10
CA GLY A 40 6.95 -18.72 1.34
C GLY A 40 5.63 -18.02 1.69
N ARG A 41 4.90 -18.58 2.67
CA ARG A 41 3.64 -18.05 3.21
C ARG A 41 3.84 -17.36 4.56
N ALA A 42 2.85 -16.59 5.01
CA ALA A 42 2.83 -16.04 6.36
C ALA A 42 2.75 -17.17 7.39
N ALA A 43 3.34 -16.96 8.57
CA ALA A 43 3.25 -17.91 9.68
C ALA A 43 1.84 -17.93 10.29
N LEU A 44 1.17 -16.77 10.29
CA LEU A 44 -0.18 -16.58 10.78
C LEU A 44 -1.18 -16.54 9.63
N ARG A 45 -2.38 -17.08 9.85
CA ARG A 45 -3.51 -16.96 8.91
C ARG A 45 -4.14 -15.57 9.03
N GLY A 46 -4.72 -15.08 7.95
CA GLY A 46 -5.39 -13.77 7.90
C GLY A 46 -4.43 -12.58 7.90
N ILE A 47 -4.98 -11.38 8.06
CA ILE A 47 -4.21 -10.14 8.13
C ILE A 47 -3.42 -10.11 9.44
N SER A 48 -2.11 -9.91 9.35
CA SER A 48 -1.21 -9.94 10.50
C SER A 48 -0.01 -9.02 10.28
N HIS A 49 0.83 -8.88 11.30
CA HIS A 49 2.06 -8.08 11.26
C HIS A 49 3.14 -8.61 10.28
N HIS A 50 2.89 -9.75 9.62
CA HIS A 50 3.74 -10.29 8.56
C HIS A 50 3.42 -9.74 7.18
N LEU A 51 2.31 -9.01 7.04
CA LEU A 51 1.81 -8.50 5.77
C LEU A 51 1.87 -6.96 5.79
N ASP A 52 2.50 -6.38 4.80
CA ASP A 52 2.40 -4.96 4.48
C ASP A 52 1.07 -4.71 3.74
N CYS A 53 0.31 -3.74 4.22
CA CYS A 53 -0.88 -3.22 3.58
C CYS A 53 -0.47 -2.14 2.57
N ILE A 54 -0.83 -2.36 1.32
CA ILE A 54 -0.62 -1.44 0.21
C ILE A 54 -1.99 -0.95 -0.22
N LEU A 55 -2.26 0.33 -0.01
CA LEU A 55 -3.44 0.99 -0.53
C LEU A 55 -3.14 1.47 -1.94
N VAL A 56 -4.01 1.15 -2.89
CA VAL A 56 -3.95 1.65 -4.26
C VAL A 56 -5.26 2.35 -4.57
N ALA A 57 -5.18 3.51 -5.20
CA ALA A 57 -6.35 4.20 -5.72
C ALA A 57 -6.11 4.69 -7.15
N ARG A 58 -7.13 4.58 -7.98
CA ARG A 58 -7.10 4.97 -9.39
C ARG A 58 -8.39 5.67 -9.78
N ASP A 59 -8.28 6.70 -10.62
CA ASP A 59 -9.43 7.33 -11.26
C ASP A 59 -9.70 6.77 -12.66
N ARG A 60 -10.85 7.13 -13.24
CA ARG A 60 -11.23 6.72 -14.59
C ARG A 60 -10.40 7.35 -15.71
N SER A 61 -9.57 8.35 -15.42
CA SER A 61 -8.62 8.92 -16.39
C SER A 61 -7.33 8.10 -16.49
N GLY A 62 -7.16 7.10 -15.60
CA GLY A 62 -6.04 6.16 -15.59
C GLY A 62 -4.94 6.52 -14.61
N GLN A 63 -5.06 7.66 -13.91
CA GLN A 63 -4.10 8.12 -12.93
C GLN A 63 -4.12 7.23 -11.69
N THR A 64 -2.97 7.02 -11.05
CA THR A 64 -2.86 6.07 -9.92
C THR A 64 -1.95 6.60 -8.84
N ILE A 65 -2.38 6.42 -7.60
CA ILE A 65 -1.59 6.64 -6.41
C ILE A 65 -1.51 5.35 -5.61
N ASP A 66 -0.46 5.23 -4.82
CA ASP A 66 -0.26 4.13 -3.90
C ASP A 66 0.39 4.62 -2.60
N ALA A 67 0.13 3.87 -1.52
CA ALA A 67 0.75 4.09 -0.23
C ALA A 67 0.91 2.77 0.53
N VAL A 68 2.06 2.58 1.18
CA VAL A 68 2.21 1.56 2.21
C VAL A 68 1.68 2.12 3.52
N THR A 69 0.63 1.51 4.05
CA THR A 69 -0.07 2.02 5.23
C THR A 69 0.43 1.35 6.52
N GLY A 70 1.05 0.17 6.43
CA GLY A 70 1.75 -0.46 7.55
C GLY A 70 1.47 -1.96 7.61
N ARG A 71 1.69 -2.56 8.79
CA ARG A 71 1.61 -4.02 9.00
C ARG A 71 0.38 -4.43 9.81
N SER A 72 -0.80 -4.01 9.36
CA SER A 72 -2.08 -4.35 9.98
C SER A 72 -3.23 -4.11 9.01
N ALA A 73 -4.45 -4.49 9.40
CA ALA A 73 -5.65 -4.10 8.66
C ALA A 73 -5.71 -2.56 8.49
N LEU A 74 -6.24 -2.13 7.35
CA LEU A 74 -6.38 -0.72 7.02
C LEU A 74 -7.35 -0.06 8.01
N LYS A 75 -6.99 1.13 8.50
CA LYS A 75 -7.79 1.91 9.45
C LYS A 75 -8.19 3.24 8.85
N VAL A 76 -9.28 3.81 9.35
CA VAL A 76 -9.77 5.14 8.95
C VAL A 76 -8.68 6.21 9.05
N ALA A 77 -7.89 6.22 10.14
CA ALA A 77 -6.80 7.17 10.30
C ALA A 77 -5.76 7.11 9.17
N GLN A 78 -5.58 5.93 8.56
CA GLN A 78 -4.67 5.74 7.44
C GLN A 78 -5.28 6.19 6.13
N LEU A 79 -6.58 5.95 5.91
CA LEU A 79 -7.32 6.53 4.78
C LEU A 79 -7.28 8.06 4.82
N VAL A 80 -7.54 8.66 5.97
CA VAL A 80 -7.47 10.12 6.16
C VAL A 80 -6.05 10.65 5.91
N ARG A 81 -5.01 9.89 6.26
CA ARG A 81 -3.63 10.32 6.06
C ARG A 81 -3.14 10.15 4.62
N HIS A 82 -3.50 9.04 3.98
CA HIS A 82 -2.89 8.60 2.72
C HIS A 82 -3.79 8.82 1.50
N LEU A 83 -5.10 8.69 1.64
CA LEU A 83 -6.04 8.80 0.52
C LEU A 83 -6.72 10.17 0.47
N LEU A 84 -7.28 10.64 1.59
CA LEU A 84 -8.08 11.88 1.60
C LEU A 84 -7.35 13.10 0.99
N PRO A 85 -6.04 13.35 1.27
CA PRO A 85 -5.35 14.50 0.68
C PRO A 85 -5.14 14.39 -0.84
N LYS A 86 -5.35 13.19 -1.39
CA LYS A 86 -5.16 12.85 -2.80
C LYS A 86 -6.45 12.83 -3.60
N LEU A 87 -7.60 13.01 -2.94
CA LEU A 87 -8.87 13.18 -3.62
C LEU A 87 -9.09 14.66 -3.91
N ASP A 88 -9.70 14.95 -5.06
CA ASP A 88 -10.25 16.26 -5.34
C ASP A 88 -11.42 16.54 -4.36
N PRO A 89 -11.41 17.64 -3.59
CA PRO A 89 -12.50 17.97 -2.66
C PRO A 89 -13.85 18.20 -3.33
N GLN A 90 -13.85 18.40 -4.66
CA GLN A 90 -15.04 18.71 -5.46
C GLN A 90 -15.54 17.52 -6.32
N ALA A 91 -14.92 16.34 -6.18
CA ALA A 91 -15.33 15.13 -6.90
C ALA A 91 -16.61 14.49 -6.34
#